data_AF-A0A661HGH9-F1
#
_entry.id   AF-A0A661HGH9-F1
#
_cell.length_a   1.000
_cell.length_b   1.000
_cell.length_c   1.000
_cell.angle_alpha   90.00
_cell.angle_beta   90.00
_cell.angle_gamma   90.00
#
_symmetry.space_group_name_H-M   'P 1'
#
loop_
_entity.id
_entity.type
_entity.pdbx_description
1 polymer ?
#
loop_
_entity_poly.entity_id
_entity_poly.type
_entity_poly.pdbx_seq_one_letter_code
_entity_poly.pdbx_strand_id
1 'polypeptide(L)'
;LYHRSDPVMMLKSLFKGLNKGGELILDTFMIEGEDEICLCPKDRYSKIPNIYFIPTIPALINWCTRAGFESVEVLETMKTQHNEQRKTAWIDSQSLEDFLDPEDESKTLEGYPAPQRVYIKAMKSL
;
A
#
# COMPACT_ATOMS: atom_id res chain seq x y z
N LEU A 1 3.89 2.71 2.77
CA LEU A 1 3.27 2.85 4.12
C LEU A 1 3.25 1.51 4.89
N TYR A 2 3.00 0.41 4.19
CA TYR A 2 2.81 -0.95 4.72
C TYR A 2 3.86 -1.53 5.69
N HIS A 3 5.11 -1.04 5.69
CA HIS A 3 6.15 -1.47 6.65
C HIS A 3 6.12 -0.72 8.00
N ARG A 4 5.17 0.19 8.21
CA ARG A 4 5.05 0.96 9.44
C ARG A 4 3.96 0.34 10.33
N SER A 5 4.33 0.09 11.59
CA SER A 5 3.42 -0.42 12.62
C SER A 5 2.40 0.61 13.13
N ASP A 6 2.56 1.89 12.76
CA ASP A 6 1.57 2.94 12.99
C ASP A 6 1.41 3.77 11.70
N PRO A 7 0.40 3.47 10.86
CA PRO A 7 0.24 4.13 9.57
C PRO A 7 -0.20 5.59 9.73
N VAL A 8 -1.04 5.90 10.72
CA VAL A 8 -1.55 7.27 10.94
C VAL A 8 -0.45 8.17 11.49
N MET A 9 0.39 7.70 12.43
CA MET A 9 1.53 8.46 12.93
C MET A 9 2.57 8.72 11.83
N MET A 10 2.79 7.75 10.95
CA MET A 10 3.63 7.93 9.77
C MET A 10 3.08 9.04 8.86
N LEU A 11 1.79 9.01 8.54
CA LEU A 11 1.16 10.06 7.75
C LEU A 11 1.22 11.44 8.43
N LYS A 12 1.06 11.51 9.75
CA LYS A 12 1.25 12.76 10.52
C LYS A 12 2.68 13.28 10.43
N SER A 13 3.67 12.39 10.41
CA SER A 13 5.08 12.76 10.26
C SER A 13 5.34 13.33 8.86
N LEU A 14 4.78 12.72 7.81
CA LEU A 14 4.83 13.27 6.45
C LEU A 14 4.15 14.64 6.38
N PHE A 15 2.96 14.79 6.94
CA PHE A 15 2.22 16.04 6.98
C PHE A 15 3.01 17.18 7.65
N LYS A 16 3.70 16.87 8.76
CA LYS A 16 4.58 17.83 9.46
C LYS A 16 5.79 18.23 8.63
N GLY A 17 6.29 17.34 7.77
CA GLY A 17 7.41 17.61 6.85
C GLY A 17 7.05 18.52 5.67
N LEU A 18 5.77 18.72 5.37
CA LEU A 18 5.32 19.58 4.27
C LEU A 18 5.17 21.04 4.69
N ASN A 19 5.47 21.95 3.77
CA ASN A 19 5.05 23.35 3.88
C ASN A 19 3.53 23.48 3.68
N LYS A 20 2.97 24.62 4.11
CA LYS A 20 1.60 25.02 3.76
C LYS A 20 1.44 25.08 2.24
N GLY A 21 0.34 24.54 1.72
CA GLY A 21 0.12 24.34 0.28
C GLY A 21 0.90 23.17 -0.34
N GLY A 22 1.59 22.36 0.48
CA GLY A 22 2.39 21.23 0.00
C GLY A 22 1.55 19.99 -0.33
N GLU A 23 2.07 19.16 -1.23
CA GLU A 23 1.43 17.93 -1.69
C GLU A 23 2.24 16.70 -1.23
N LEU A 24 1.55 15.66 -0.79
CA LEU A 24 2.10 14.32 -0.60
C LEU A 24 1.71 13.45 -1.79
N ILE A 25 2.68 12.83 -2.44
CA ILE A 25 2.46 11.69 -3.34
C ILE A 25 2.84 10.42 -2.59
N LEU A 26 1.90 9.49 -2.44
CA LEU A 26 2.08 8.26 -1.67
C LEU A 26 1.80 7.03 -2.53
N ASP A 27 2.76 6.11 -2.54
CA ASP A 27 2.66 4.74 -3.06
C ASP A 27 2.62 3.76 -1.88
N THR A 28 1.61 2.89 -1.88
CA THR A 28 1.51 1.80 -0.91
C THR A 28 0.66 0.64 -1.43
N PHE A 29 0.76 -0.53 -0.79
CA PHE A 29 -0.16 -1.63 -1.01
C PHE A 29 -1.57 -1.32 -0.54
N MET A 30 -2.55 -1.91 -1.22
CA MET A 30 -3.97 -1.88 -0.93
C MET A 30 -4.64 -3.24 -1.24
N ILE A 31 -5.85 -3.42 -0.71
CA ILE A 31 -6.77 -4.52 -1.05
C ILE A 31 -8.09 -3.96 -1.60
N GLU A 32 -8.69 -4.65 -2.56
CA GLU A 32 -9.97 -4.25 -3.15
C GLU A 32 -11.09 -4.23 -2.08
N GLY A 33 -11.98 -3.24 -2.16
CA GLY A 33 -13.13 -3.13 -1.26
C GLY A 33 -13.57 -1.68 -1.04
N GLU A 34 -14.88 -1.50 -0.83
CA GLU A 34 -15.51 -0.20 -0.55
C GLU A 34 -15.70 0.06 0.94
N ASP A 35 -15.50 -0.96 1.78
CA ASP A 35 -15.60 -0.82 3.23
C ASP A 35 -14.34 -0.16 3.82
N GLU A 36 -14.48 0.47 4.97
CA GLU A 36 -13.38 1.13 5.70
C GLU A 36 -12.52 0.11 6.50
N ILE A 37 -12.01 -0.91 5.82
CA ILE A 37 -11.26 -2.01 6.43
C ILE A 37 -9.78 -2.00 6.07
N CYS A 38 -9.00 -2.74 6.85
CA CYS A 38 -7.59 -2.96 6.59
C CYS A 38 -7.22 -4.40 6.92
N LEU A 39 -6.50 -5.04 6.00
CA LEU A 39 -5.87 -6.31 6.27
C LEU A 39 -4.61 -6.08 7.11
N CYS A 40 -4.48 -6.86 8.18
CA CYS A 40 -3.27 -6.98 8.99
C CYS A 40 -2.84 -8.45 8.96
N PRO A 41 -1.80 -8.81 8.19
CA PRO A 41 -1.37 -10.20 8.07
C PRO A 41 -0.79 -10.70 9.39
N LYS A 42 -0.91 -12.01 9.65
CA LYS A 42 -0.48 -12.61 10.92
C LYS A 42 1.04 -12.60 11.12
N ASP A 43 1.80 -12.84 10.05
CA ASP A 43 3.26 -12.95 10.08
C ASP A 43 3.88 -12.39 8.79
N ARG A 44 3.46 -12.95 7.66
CA ARG A 44 3.95 -12.58 6.33
C ARG A 44 2.80 -12.28 5.40
N TYR A 45 3.13 -11.50 4.38
CA TYR A 45 2.24 -11.23 3.26
C TYR A 45 3.07 -11.22 1.99
N SER A 46 2.75 -12.10 1.03
CA SER A 46 3.55 -12.30 -0.18
C SER A 46 5.00 -12.68 0.15
N LYS A 47 5.22 -13.50 1.19
CA LYS A 47 6.51 -13.84 1.84
C LYS A 47 7.26 -12.69 2.50
N ILE A 48 6.82 -11.44 2.32
CA ILE A 48 7.47 -10.25 2.85
C ILE A 48 7.20 -10.18 4.37
N PRO A 49 8.25 -10.18 5.21
CA PRO A 49 8.09 -9.98 6.65
C PRO A 49 7.83 -8.49 6.95
N ASN A 50 7.32 -8.21 8.14
CA ASN A 50 7.10 -6.83 8.63
C ASN A 50 6.13 -6.02 7.75
N ILE A 51 5.15 -6.68 7.11
CA ILE A 51 3.98 -6.02 6.54
C ILE A 51 2.94 -5.90 7.64
N TYR A 52 2.49 -4.69 7.93
CA TYR A 52 1.57 -4.42 9.04
C TYR A 52 0.15 -4.13 8.56
N PHE A 53 0.00 -3.19 7.64
CA PHE A 53 -1.32 -2.68 7.27
C PHE A 53 -1.45 -2.52 5.76
N ILE A 54 -2.48 -3.14 5.20
CA ILE A 54 -2.86 -3.07 3.79
C ILE A 54 -4.33 -2.62 3.73
N PRO A 55 -4.59 -1.32 3.56
CA PRO A 55 -5.93 -0.76 3.63
C PRO A 55 -6.72 -0.95 2.33
N THR A 56 -8.03 -0.85 2.41
CA THR A 56 -8.85 -0.41 1.27
C THR A 56 -8.64 1.09 1.02
N ILE A 57 -9.04 1.58 -0.15
CA ILE A 57 -8.92 3.01 -0.48
C ILE A 57 -9.69 3.89 0.53
N PRO A 58 -10.95 3.58 0.90
CA PRO A 58 -11.68 4.36 1.91
C PRO A 58 -10.96 4.42 3.26
N ALA A 59 -10.39 3.29 3.72
CA ALA A 59 -9.62 3.27 4.97
C ALA A 59 -8.36 4.15 4.89
N LEU A 60 -7.63 4.12 3.76
CA LEU A 60 -6.45 4.96 3.54
C LEU A 60 -6.81 6.46 3.53
N ILE A 61 -7.90 6.84 2.86
CA ILE A 61 -8.41 8.22 2.85
C ILE A 61 -8.70 8.69 4.28
N ASN A 62 -9.40 7.87 5.07
CA ASN A 62 -9.70 8.18 6.47
C ASN A 62 -8.42 8.37 7.31
N TRP A 63 -7.37 7.59 7.06
CA TRP A 63 -6.08 7.78 7.74
C TRP A 63 -5.40 9.09 7.36
N CYS A 64 -5.44 9.47 6.09
CA CYS A 64 -4.94 10.76 5.61
C CYS A 64 -5.72 11.93 6.25
N THR A 65 -7.05 11.86 6.30
CA THR A 65 -7.88 12.86 6.98
C THR A 65 -7.52 12.97 8.47
N ARG A 66 -7.37 11.84 9.16
CA ARG A 66 -6.92 11.81 10.58
C ARG A 66 -5.49 12.34 10.78
N ALA A 67 -4.65 12.29 9.75
CA ALA A 67 -3.31 12.84 9.77
C ALA A 67 -3.27 14.36 9.56
N GLY A 68 -4.37 14.95 9.08
CA GLY A 68 -4.54 16.39 8.86
C GLY A 68 -4.54 16.81 7.39
N PHE A 69 -4.49 15.87 6.44
CA PHE A 69 -4.68 16.20 5.02
C PHE A 69 -6.14 16.56 4.75
N GLU A 70 -6.37 17.62 3.99
CA GLU A 70 -7.73 18.14 3.75
C GLU A 70 -8.40 17.52 2.53
N SER A 71 -7.60 17.15 1.53
CA SER A 71 -8.08 16.44 0.35
C SER A 71 -7.16 15.28 0.01
N VAL A 72 -7.77 14.21 -0.49
CA VAL A 72 -7.07 13.03 -1.00
C VAL A 72 -7.67 12.68 -2.35
N GLU A 73 -6.81 12.55 -3.36
CA GLU A 73 -7.15 12.14 -4.71
C GLU A 73 -6.47 10.80 -4.99
N VAL A 74 -7.24 9.83 -5.48
CA VAL A 74 -6.68 8.58 -6.00
C VAL A 74 -6.22 8.85 -7.42
N LEU A 75 -4.91 8.74 -7.65
CA LEU A 75 -4.31 8.97 -8.95
C LEU A 75 -4.40 7.73 -9.83
N GLU A 76 -4.10 6.57 -9.26
CA GLU A 76 -4.09 5.30 -9.99
C GLU A 76 -4.12 4.11 -9.02
N THR A 77 -4.69 2.99 -9.47
CA THR A 77 -4.56 1.67 -8.84
C THR A 77 -3.96 0.68 -9.82
N MET A 78 -2.91 -0.04 -9.43
CA MET A 78 -2.21 -0.96 -10.32
C MET A 78 -2.04 -2.33 -9.68
N LYS A 79 -2.42 -3.38 -10.42
CA LYS A 79 -1.95 -4.73 -10.17
C LYS A 79 -0.51 -4.83 -10.66
N THR A 80 0.42 -5.21 -9.78
CA THR A 80 1.81 -5.44 -10.18
C THR A 80 1.85 -6.57 -11.20
N GLN A 81 2.45 -6.28 -12.35
CA GLN A 81 2.50 -7.22 -13.47
C GLN A 81 3.82 -8.00 -13.47
N HIS A 82 3.82 -9.21 -14.04
CA HIS A 82 5.04 -10.03 -14.17
C HIS A 82 6.14 -9.38 -15.00
N ASN A 83 5.80 -8.50 -15.93
CA ASN A 83 6.81 -7.74 -16.69
C ASN A 83 7.46 -6.62 -15.87
N GLU A 84 6.75 -6.10 -14.85
CA GLU A 84 7.19 -5.05 -13.93
C GLU A 84 8.11 -5.61 -12.84
N GLN A 85 7.72 -6.74 -12.23
CA GLN A 85 8.48 -7.40 -11.17
C GLN A 85 8.78 -8.85 -11.52
N ARG A 86 10.03 -9.12 -11.91
CA ARG A 86 10.52 -10.43 -12.33
C ARG A 86 12.01 -10.61 -12.04
N LYS A 87 12.46 -11.87 -12.03
CA LYS A 87 13.88 -12.20 -12.00
C LYS A 87 14.59 -11.65 -13.24
N THR A 88 15.85 -11.28 -13.06
CA THR A 88 16.72 -10.81 -14.14
C THR A 88 18.12 -11.38 -13.93
N ALA A 89 19.02 -11.21 -14.90
CA ALA A 89 20.42 -11.60 -14.72
C ALA A 89 21.11 -10.90 -13.51
N TRP A 90 20.53 -9.82 -13.00
CA TRP A 90 21.05 -9.02 -11.89
C TRP A 90 20.35 -9.30 -10.55
N ILE A 91 19.25 -10.06 -10.56
CA ILE A 91 18.44 -10.38 -9.38
C ILE A 91 17.98 -11.84 -9.51
N ASP A 92 18.60 -12.72 -8.73
CA ASP A 92 18.36 -14.17 -8.70
C ASP A 92 17.49 -14.64 -7.52
N SER A 93 17.14 -13.72 -6.62
CA SER A 93 16.24 -13.96 -5.49
C SER A 93 14.77 -14.07 -5.92
N GLN A 94 13.88 -14.40 -4.97
CA GLN A 94 12.45 -14.55 -5.22
C GLN A 94 11.81 -13.29 -5.84
N SER A 95 10.82 -13.49 -6.71
CA SER A 95 10.10 -12.41 -7.40
C SER A 95 8.58 -12.62 -7.34
N LEU A 96 7.80 -11.82 -8.08
CA LEU A 96 6.33 -11.81 -8.00
C LEU A 96 5.70 -13.21 -8.16
N GLU A 97 6.21 -14.01 -9.09
CA GLU A 97 5.80 -15.40 -9.32
C GLU A 97 5.99 -16.30 -8.09
N ASP A 98 6.96 -15.99 -7.25
CA ASP A 98 7.23 -16.74 -6.02
C ASP A 98 6.33 -16.28 -4.86
N PHE A 99 5.45 -15.29 -5.05
CA PHE A 99 4.67 -14.64 -3.99
C PHE A 99 3.15 -14.83 -4.09
N LEU A 100 2.65 -15.23 -5.26
CA LEU A 100 1.24 -15.50 -5.52
C LEU A 100 0.93 -17.00 -5.41
N ASP A 101 -0.34 -17.33 -5.16
CA ASP A 101 -0.82 -18.71 -5.19
C ASP A 101 -0.76 -19.23 -6.65
N PRO A 102 -0.06 -20.36 -6.92
CA PRO A 102 0.09 -20.90 -8.27
C PRO A 102 -1.22 -21.36 -8.91
N GLU A 103 -2.26 -21.62 -8.11
CA GLU A 103 -3.57 -22.05 -8.60
C GLU A 103 -4.58 -20.88 -8.65
N ASP A 104 -4.27 -19.75 -8.02
CA ASP A 104 -5.14 -18.57 -7.94
C ASP A 104 -4.35 -17.26 -7.73
N GLU A 105 -3.93 -16.62 -8.83
CA GLU A 105 -3.17 -15.36 -8.79
C GLU A 105 -3.89 -14.19 -8.09
N SER A 106 -5.19 -14.32 -7.80
CA SER A 106 -5.90 -13.34 -6.96
C SER A 106 -5.51 -13.41 -5.48
N LYS A 107 -4.66 -14.37 -5.09
CA LYS A 107 -4.21 -14.58 -3.71
C LYS A 107 -2.69 -14.65 -3.59
N THR A 108 -2.21 -14.31 -2.40
CA THR A 108 -0.84 -14.62 -1.96
C THR A 108 -0.74 -16.08 -1.56
N LEU A 109 0.49 -16.60 -1.45
CA LEU A 109 0.74 -17.95 -0.94
C LEU A 109 0.19 -18.21 0.48
N GLU A 110 0.01 -17.16 1.27
CA GLU A 110 -0.57 -17.24 2.60
C GLU A 110 -2.11 -17.26 2.59
N GLY A 111 -2.73 -17.14 1.40
CA GLY A 111 -4.19 -17.13 1.20
C GLY A 111 -4.85 -15.76 1.36
N TYR A 112 -4.07 -14.69 1.49
CA TYR A 112 -4.58 -13.31 1.49
C TYR A 112 -4.90 -12.85 0.07
N PRO A 113 -5.73 -11.82 -0.14
CA PRO A 113 -5.85 -11.18 -1.45
C PRO A 113 -4.47 -10.73 -1.97
N ALA A 114 -4.22 -10.89 -3.26
CA ALA A 114 -3.00 -10.42 -3.90
C ALA A 114 -2.90 -8.89 -3.78
N PRO A 115 -1.70 -8.33 -3.49
CA PRO A 115 -1.54 -6.90 -3.36
C PRO A 115 -1.80 -6.18 -4.67
N GLN A 116 -2.54 -5.08 -4.56
CA GLN A 116 -2.51 -4.01 -5.53
C GLN A 116 -1.72 -2.83 -4.97
N ARG A 117 -1.23 -1.95 -5.83
CA ARG A 117 -0.68 -0.65 -5.46
C ARG A 117 -1.71 0.44 -5.68
N VAL A 118 -1.74 1.39 -4.75
CA VAL A 118 -2.49 2.63 -4.92
C VAL A 118 -1.53 3.81 -4.86
N TYR A 119 -1.74 4.76 -5.77
CA TYR A 119 -1.07 6.04 -5.80
C TYR A 119 -2.09 7.11 -5.41
N ILE A 120 -1.81 7.83 -4.33
CA ILE A 120 -2.66 8.95 -3.91
C ILE A 120 -1.88 10.26 -3.88
N LYS A 121 -2.59 11.36 -4.11
CA LYS A 121 -2.15 12.71 -3.80
C LYS A 121 -2.94 13.23 -2.61
N ALA A 122 -2.26 13.74 -1.59
CA ALA A 122 -2.91 14.35 -0.43
C ALA A 122 -2.39 15.76 -0.17
N MET A 123 -3.28 16.71 0.14
CA MET A 123 -2.95 18.14 0.26
C MET A 123 -2.87 18.61 1.70
N LYS A 124 -1.82 19.38 2.00
CA LYS A 124 -1.76 20.25 3.18
C LYS A 124 -2.13 21.66 2.74
N SER A 125 -3.30 22.13 3.13
CA SER A 125 -3.79 23.45 2.72
C SER A 125 -2.96 24.61 3.30
N LEU A 126 -3.29 25.82 2.82
CA LEU A 126 -2.57 27.06 3.07
C LEU A 126 -2.67 27.55 4.52
#